data_AF-A0A7J9J3V9-F1
#
_entry.id   AF-A0A7J9J3V9-F1
#
_cell.length_a   1.000
_cell.length_b   1.000
_cell.length_c   1.000
_cell.angle_alpha   90.00
_cell.angle_beta   90.00
_cell.angle_gamma   90.00
#
_symmetry.space_group_name_H-M   'P 1'
#
loop_
_entity.id
_entity.type
_entity.pdbx_description
1 polymer ?
#
loop_
_entity_poly.entity_id
_entity_poly.type
_entity_poly.pdbx_seq_one_letter_code
_entity_poly.pdbx_strand_id
1 'polypeptide(L)'
;MEFLLLNCQDCEYLLLHFIFVSLNTLSLSPSLGMKDSWGPLKALAVSSAINGIGDVALCIFLGYGIAGAAWATMVSQVVAAYMMIEALNKKGYNAFAISIPTFDELLSVLAIAGPVFVTLTAKVIFYSILVYFATSMGTHTVAAHQVLLQTYAMSAVWGEPLSQTAQSFMPELIYGVNRSLPKARMLLKSLVTIGATLGLILGIIGTAVPRFFPNIFTPDVKVIQEMHKVLLPYFLALAITPSTHSLEGTLLAGRDLRFISLSMTGCLAFGALIPP
;
A
#
# COMPACT_ATOMS: atom_id res chain seq x y z
N MET A 1 12.60 8.49 22.16
CA MET A 1 12.77 9.92 22.49
C MET A 1 13.57 10.56 21.36
N GLU A 2 13.00 10.53 20.14
CA GLU A 2 13.66 10.95 18.89
C GLU A 2 12.65 11.69 17.99
N PHE A 3 11.55 12.17 18.58
CA PHE A 3 10.44 12.85 17.92
C PHE A 3 10.32 14.33 18.33
N LEU A 4 11.31 14.86 19.08
CA LEU A 4 11.23 16.16 19.76
C LEU A 4 12.22 17.22 19.22
N LEU A 5 12.80 17.01 18.04
CA LEU A 5 13.62 18.01 17.34
C LEU A 5 13.20 18.11 15.87
N LEU A 6 11.92 18.36 15.59
CA LEU A 6 11.54 18.94 14.30
C LEU A 6 11.89 20.43 14.36
N ASN A 7 12.96 20.83 13.66
CA ASN A 7 13.21 22.24 13.40
C ASN A 7 12.11 22.77 12.47
N CYS A 8 11.90 24.10 12.43
CA CYS A 8 10.92 24.75 11.55
C CYS A 8 11.10 24.35 10.06
N GLN A 9 12.33 24.06 9.67
CA GLN A 9 12.72 23.62 8.34
C GLN A 9 12.29 22.17 8.03
N ASP A 10 12.24 21.27 9.03
CA ASP A 10 11.75 19.89 8.87
C ASP A 10 10.24 19.83 8.63
N CYS A 11 9.48 20.77 9.20
CA CYS A 11 8.05 20.89 8.97
C CYS A 11 7.71 21.30 7.53
N GLU A 12 8.49 22.20 6.91
CA GLU A 12 8.26 22.62 5.52
C GLU A 12 8.46 21.47 4.54
N TYR A 13 9.50 20.64 4.74
CA TYR A 13 9.74 19.47 3.89
C TYR A 13 8.63 18.44 4.02
N LEU A 14 8.18 18.19 5.25
CA LEU A 14 7.10 17.25 5.52
C LEU A 14 5.83 17.71 4.80
N LEU A 15 5.50 18.99 4.92
CA LEU A 15 4.29 19.57 4.34
C LEU A 15 4.34 19.51 2.80
N LEU A 16 5.45 19.92 2.18
CA LEU A 16 5.64 19.80 0.74
C LEU A 16 5.58 18.34 0.27
N HIS A 17 6.25 17.43 0.99
CA HIS A 17 6.22 16.01 0.70
C HIS A 17 4.78 15.47 0.73
N PHE A 18 4.01 15.78 1.78
CA PHE A 18 2.60 15.38 1.88
C PHE A 18 1.74 15.94 0.75
N ILE A 19 1.94 17.20 0.35
CA ILE A 19 1.23 17.81 -0.77
C ILE A 19 1.52 17.05 -2.07
N PHE A 20 2.80 16.83 -2.40
CA PHE A 20 3.16 16.18 -3.67
C PHE A 20 2.80 14.70 -3.71
N VAL A 21 2.93 13.97 -2.59
CA VAL A 21 2.42 12.59 -2.49
C VAL A 21 0.91 12.56 -2.74
N SER A 22 0.15 13.48 -2.13
CA SER A 22 -1.30 13.58 -2.34
C SER A 22 -1.63 13.86 -3.81
N LEU A 23 -0.91 14.79 -4.46
CA LEU A 23 -1.08 15.09 -5.87
C LEU A 23 -0.77 13.88 -6.77
N ASN A 24 0.27 13.10 -6.45
CA ASN A 24 0.58 11.86 -7.15
C ASN A 24 -0.55 10.85 -7.03
N THR A 25 -1.07 10.62 -5.82
CA THR A 25 -2.20 9.69 -5.59
C THR A 25 -3.47 10.15 -6.30
N LEU A 26 -3.77 11.45 -6.27
CA LEU A 26 -4.91 12.04 -6.96
C LEU A 26 -4.79 11.93 -8.49
N SER A 27 -3.57 12.03 -9.03
CA SER A 27 -3.31 11.88 -10.48
C SER A 27 -3.27 10.41 -10.93
N LEU A 28 -2.92 9.49 -10.03
CA LEU A 28 -2.88 8.06 -10.28
C LEU A 28 -4.27 7.48 -10.53
N SER A 29 -5.24 7.87 -9.71
CA SER A 29 -6.62 7.39 -9.79
C SER A 29 -7.26 7.55 -11.19
N PRO A 30 -7.26 8.74 -11.83
CA PRO A 30 -7.79 8.91 -13.17
C PRO A 30 -6.95 8.20 -14.24
N SER A 31 -5.62 8.16 -14.11
CA SER A 31 -4.75 7.44 -15.04
C SER A 31 -5.12 5.95 -15.10
N LEU A 32 -5.27 5.33 -13.94
CA LEU A 32 -5.67 3.92 -13.82
C LEU A 32 -7.12 3.71 -14.27
N GLY A 33 -8.04 4.62 -13.94
CA GLY A 33 -9.42 4.59 -14.44
C GLY A 33 -9.53 4.66 -15.97
N MET A 34 -8.61 5.39 -16.61
CA MET A 34 -8.45 5.43 -18.07
C MET A 34 -7.69 4.22 -18.63
N LYS A 35 -7.33 3.26 -17.77
CA LYS A 35 -6.54 2.06 -18.08
C LYS A 35 -5.14 2.37 -18.62
N ASP A 36 -4.58 3.51 -18.22
CA ASP A 36 -3.21 3.89 -18.52
C ASP A 36 -2.29 3.66 -17.32
N SER A 37 -1.55 2.55 -17.37
CA SER A 37 -0.52 2.24 -16.37
C SER A 37 0.86 2.75 -16.79
N TRP A 38 1.07 3.15 -18.04
CA TRP A 38 2.41 3.49 -18.55
C TRP A 38 2.87 4.87 -18.11
N GLY A 39 1.97 5.86 -18.10
CA GLY A 39 2.27 7.19 -17.55
C GLY A 39 2.76 7.09 -16.10
N PRO A 40 1.95 6.49 -15.20
CA PRO A 40 2.34 6.28 -13.81
C PRO A 40 3.61 5.44 -13.62
N LEU A 41 3.78 4.38 -14.40
CA LEU A 41 4.98 3.53 -14.30
C LEU A 41 6.26 4.30 -14.67
N LYS A 42 6.21 5.14 -15.71
CA LYS A 42 7.36 5.99 -16.09
C LYS A 42 7.68 7.04 -15.02
N ALA A 43 6.66 7.69 -14.49
CA ALA A 43 6.82 8.67 -13.41
C ALA A 43 7.45 8.03 -12.16
N LEU A 44 6.97 6.85 -11.77
CA LEU A 44 7.52 6.08 -10.66
C LEU A 44 8.99 5.70 -10.91
N ALA A 45 9.31 5.17 -12.09
CA ALA A 45 10.68 4.75 -12.41
C ALA A 45 11.69 5.91 -12.35
N VAL A 46 11.33 7.06 -12.93
CA VAL A 46 12.18 8.26 -12.89
C VAL A 46 12.29 8.80 -11.47
N SER A 47 11.18 8.86 -10.73
CA SER A 47 11.15 9.31 -9.34
C SER A 47 12.05 8.44 -8.45
N SER A 48 11.95 7.12 -8.53
CA SER A 48 12.79 6.19 -7.78
C SER A 48 14.27 6.34 -8.11
N ALA A 49 14.61 6.57 -9.39
CA ALA A 49 16.00 6.80 -9.79
C ALA A 49 16.54 8.12 -9.21
N ILE A 50 15.77 9.21 -9.30
CA ILE A 50 16.13 10.51 -8.71
C ILE A 50 16.30 10.39 -7.20
N ASN A 51 15.39 9.69 -6.53
CA ASN A 51 15.44 9.47 -5.10
C ASN A 51 16.71 8.71 -4.68
N GLY A 52 16.99 7.56 -5.30
CA GLY A 52 18.16 6.76 -4.96
C GLY A 52 19.49 7.44 -5.28
N ILE A 53 19.58 8.13 -6.43
CA ILE A 53 20.79 8.93 -6.77
C ILE A 53 20.94 10.10 -5.79
N GLY A 54 19.83 10.76 -5.45
CA GLY A 54 19.79 11.86 -4.49
C GLY A 54 20.24 11.43 -3.09
N ASP A 55 19.80 10.27 -2.61
CA ASP A 55 20.22 9.73 -1.31
C ASP A 55 21.72 9.49 -1.29
N VAL A 56 22.29 8.85 -2.32
CA VAL A 56 23.74 8.62 -2.40
C VAL A 56 24.50 9.95 -2.45
N ALA A 57 24.08 10.90 -3.28
CA ALA A 57 24.73 12.19 -3.44
C ALA A 57 24.67 13.06 -2.17
N LEU A 58 23.47 13.25 -1.62
CA LEU A 58 23.24 14.18 -0.51
C LEU A 58 23.67 13.57 0.83
N CYS A 59 23.43 12.28 1.06
CA CYS A 59 23.72 11.65 2.34
C CYS A 59 25.19 11.24 2.46
N ILE A 60 25.75 10.59 1.43
CA ILE A 60 27.11 10.02 1.49
C ILE A 60 28.16 11.05 1.06
N PHE A 61 28.00 11.67 -0.11
CA PHE A 61 29.04 12.56 -0.65
C PHE A 61 29.02 13.96 -0.03
N LEU A 62 27.84 14.52 0.25
CA LEU A 62 27.70 15.87 0.83
C LEU A 62 27.52 15.87 2.35
N GLY A 63 27.33 14.70 2.96
CA GLY A 63 27.26 14.55 4.42
C GLY A 63 26.02 15.18 5.07
N TYR A 64 24.95 15.45 4.31
CA TYR A 64 23.71 16.03 4.86
C TYR A 64 22.85 15.03 5.65
N GLY A 65 23.20 13.74 5.61
CA GLY A 65 22.51 12.70 6.39
C GLY A 65 20.99 12.70 6.16
N ILE A 66 20.23 12.73 7.25
CA ILE A 66 18.75 12.65 7.23
C ILE A 66 18.12 13.81 6.44
N ALA A 67 18.68 15.02 6.56
CA ALA A 67 18.20 16.17 5.80
C ALA A 67 18.40 15.97 4.29
N GLY A 68 19.50 15.33 3.89
CA GLY A 68 19.76 14.94 2.50
C GLY A 68 18.69 13.97 1.96
N ALA A 69 18.34 12.94 2.73
CA ALA A 69 17.32 11.96 2.35
C ALA A 69 15.93 12.60 2.21
N ALA A 70 15.60 13.55 3.09
CA ALA A 70 14.35 14.31 3.00
C ALA A 70 14.27 15.12 1.69
N TRP A 71 15.36 15.80 1.31
CA TRP A 71 15.45 16.53 0.04
C TRP A 71 15.35 15.64 -1.19
N ALA A 72 16.09 14.52 -1.20
CA ALA A 72 16.04 13.55 -2.30
C ALA A 72 14.62 13.02 -2.52
N THR A 73 13.91 12.75 -1.42
CA THR A 73 12.52 12.26 -1.44
C THR A 73 11.54 13.35 -1.85
N MET A 74 11.72 14.58 -1.38
CA MET A 74 10.83 15.68 -1.77
C MET A 74 10.97 15.98 -3.27
N VAL A 75 12.20 16.13 -3.77
CA VAL A 75 12.45 16.41 -5.20
C VAL A 75 11.92 15.29 -6.10
N SER A 76 12.09 14.03 -5.72
CA SER A 76 11.57 12.90 -6.50
C SER A 76 10.04 12.90 -6.59
N GLN A 77 9.34 13.27 -5.52
CA GLN A 77 7.88 13.37 -5.49
C GLN A 77 7.37 14.53 -6.34
N VAL A 78 8.07 15.67 -6.33
CA VAL A 78 7.78 16.82 -7.21
C VAL A 78 7.88 16.41 -8.67
N VAL A 79 8.97 15.76 -9.06
CA VAL A 79 9.16 15.30 -10.45
C VAL A 79 8.09 14.28 -10.85
N ALA A 80 7.76 13.33 -9.97
CA ALA A 80 6.67 12.40 -10.21
C ALA A 80 5.35 13.12 -10.47
N ALA A 81 5.01 14.12 -9.66
CA ALA A 81 3.75 14.86 -9.80
C ALA A 81 3.65 15.57 -11.15
N TYR A 82 4.73 16.24 -11.59
CA TYR A 82 4.76 16.87 -12.91
C TYR A 82 4.61 15.85 -14.04
N MET A 83 5.32 14.72 -13.98
CA MET A 83 5.22 13.68 -15.01
C MET A 83 3.83 13.04 -15.06
N MET A 84 3.18 12.86 -13.90
CA MET A 84 1.81 12.36 -13.80
C MET A 84 0.80 13.32 -14.42
N ILE A 85 0.91 14.61 -14.11
CA ILE A 85 0.06 15.66 -14.70
C ILE A 85 0.27 15.76 -16.21
N GLU A 86 1.52 15.70 -16.68
CA GLU A 86 1.83 15.72 -18.10
C GLU A 86 1.24 14.49 -18.84
N ALA A 87 1.34 13.31 -18.23
CA ALA A 87 0.75 12.08 -18.78
C ALA A 87 -0.78 12.20 -18.91
N LEU A 88 -1.45 12.74 -17.89
CA LEU A 88 -2.89 13.01 -17.94
C LEU A 88 -3.27 14.03 -19.02
N ASN A 89 -2.55 15.14 -19.10
CA ASN A 89 -2.79 16.17 -20.11
C ASN A 89 -2.63 15.63 -21.54
N LYS A 90 -1.62 14.77 -21.79
CA LYS A 90 -1.42 14.10 -23.09
C LYS A 90 -2.57 13.15 -23.46
N LYS A 91 -3.35 12.69 -22.49
CA LYS A 91 -4.54 11.86 -22.69
C LYS A 91 -5.83 12.68 -22.79
N GLY A 92 -5.73 14.02 -22.81
CA GLY A 92 -6.88 14.92 -22.91
C GLY A 92 -7.60 15.15 -21.58
N TYR A 93 -7.06 14.67 -20.46
CA TYR A 93 -7.57 15.01 -19.13
C TYR A 93 -6.96 16.33 -18.68
N ASN A 94 -7.76 17.39 -18.58
CA ASN A 94 -7.27 18.67 -18.09
C ASN A 94 -7.13 18.63 -16.56
N ALA A 95 -5.95 18.25 -16.07
CA ALA A 95 -5.69 18.06 -14.64
C ALA A 95 -5.90 19.34 -13.79
N PHE A 96 -5.89 20.51 -14.42
CA PHE A 96 -6.11 21.81 -13.77
C PHE A 96 -7.53 22.36 -13.94
N ALA A 97 -8.45 21.59 -14.55
CA ALA A 97 -9.85 21.99 -14.62
C ALA A 97 -10.48 21.91 -13.22
N ILE A 98 -10.53 23.05 -12.53
CA ILE A 98 -11.22 23.17 -11.24
C ILE A 98 -12.73 23.16 -11.53
N SER A 99 -13.36 22.01 -11.30
CA SER A 99 -14.81 21.89 -11.28
C SER A 99 -15.27 21.77 -9.84
N ILE A 100 -16.13 22.68 -9.41
CA ILE A 100 -16.74 22.61 -8.07
C ILE A 100 -17.77 21.46 -8.11
N PRO A 101 -17.64 20.43 -7.28
CA PRO A 101 -18.59 19.32 -7.27
C PRO A 101 -19.95 19.81 -6.77
N THR A 102 -21.01 19.29 -7.39
CA THR A 102 -22.38 19.49 -6.92
C THR A 102 -22.61 18.76 -5.59
N PHE A 103 -23.65 19.16 -4.86
CA PHE A 103 -23.98 18.54 -3.57
C PHE A 103 -24.27 17.03 -3.71
N ASP A 104 -24.91 16.62 -4.81
CA ASP A 104 -25.22 15.21 -5.09
C ASP A 104 -23.95 14.40 -5.41
N GLU A 105 -22.99 14.99 -6.12
CA GLU A 105 -21.67 14.39 -6.36
C GLU A 105 -20.89 14.25 -5.06
N LEU A 106 -20.93 15.26 -4.20
CA LEU A 106 -20.29 15.21 -2.88
C LEU A 106 -20.89 14.10 -2.00
N LEU A 107 -22.23 13.99 -1.96
CA LEU A 107 -22.91 12.91 -1.25
C LEU A 107 -22.55 11.53 -1.81
N SER A 108 -22.44 11.41 -3.13
CA SER A 108 -22.03 10.17 -3.80
C SER A 108 -20.60 9.77 -3.44
N VAL A 109 -19.67 10.73 -3.40
CA VAL A 109 -18.29 10.51 -2.94
C VAL A 109 -18.28 10.09 -1.48
N LEU A 110 -19.02 10.77 -0.60
CA LEU A 110 -19.10 10.43 0.81
C LEU A 110 -19.69 9.04 1.06
N ALA A 111 -20.70 8.64 0.28
CA ALA A 111 -21.31 7.32 0.38
C ALA A 111 -20.32 6.17 0.05
N ILE A 112 -19.35 6.42 -0.82
CA ILE A 112 -18.27 5.48 -1.14
C ILE A 112 -17.13 5.60 -0.12
N ALA A 113 -16.75 6.82 0.25
CA ALA A 113 -15.64 7.09 1.16
C ALA A 113 -15.91 6.58 2.58
N GLY A 114 -17.15 6.66 3.07
CA GLY A 114 -17.52 6.24 4.43
C GLY A 114 -17.15 4.79 4.74
N PRO A 115 -17.67 3.79 3.99
CA PRO A 115 -17.30 2.39 4.19
C PRO A 115 -15.80 2.08 4.01
N VAL A 116 -15.14 2.77 3.07
CA VAL A 116 -13.70 2.64 2.83
C VAL A 116 -12.92 3.18 4.04
N PHE A 117 -13.34 4.31 4.60
CA PHE A 117 -12.78 4.89 5.81
C PHE A 117 -12.92 3.94 7.01
N VAL A 118 -14.09 3.32 7.18
CA VAL A 118 -14.30 2.30 8.23
C VAL A 118 -13.35 1.11 8.03
N THR A 119 -13.20 0.65 6.79
CA THR A 119 -12.30 -0.45 6.45
C THR A 119 -10.84 -0.14 6.79
N LEU A 120 -10.34 1.04 6.40
CA LEU A 120 -8.98 1.47 6.69
C LEU A 120 -8.75 1.69 8.19
N THR A 121 -9.73 2.29 8.87
CA THR A 121 -9.67 2.49 10.34
C THR A 121 -9.63 1.14 11.06
N ALA A 122 -10.45 0.18 10.66
CA ALA A 122 -10.44 -1.17 11.22
C ALA A 122 -9.08 -1.87 11.01
N LYS A 123 -8.48 -1.75 9.82
CA LYS A 123 -7.13 -2.26 9.55
C LYS A 123 -6.08 -1.61 10.47
N VAL A 124 -6.10 -0.29 10.62
CA VAL A 124 -5.15 0.45 11.49
C VAL A 124 -5.30 0.03 12.96
N ILE A 125 -6.54 -0.09 13.46
CA ILE A 125 -6.79 -0.55 14.83
C ILE A 125 -6.29 -2.00 15.00
N PHE A 126 -6.57 -2.88 14.03
CA PHE A 126 -6.14 -4.28 14.09
C PHE A 126 -4.61 -4.40 14.19
N TYR A 127 -3.86 -3.70 13.32
CA TYR A 127 -2.40 -3.69 13.39
C TYR A 127 -1.89 -3.07 14.70
N SER A 128 -2.56 -2.04 15.21
CA SER A 128 -2.22 -1.43 16.50
C SER A 128 -2.37 -2.41 17.66
N ILE A 129 -3.42 -3.24 17.65
CA ILE A 129 -3.62 -4.31 18.64
C ILE A 129 -2.51 -5.37 18.54
N LEU A 130 -2.14 -5.78 17.32
CA LEU A 130 -1.04 -6.75 17.13
C LEU A 130 0.29 -6.24 17.71
N VAL A 131 0.62 -4.97 17.43
CA VAL A 131 1.83 -4.34 17.96
C VAL A 131 1.76 -4.18 19.48
N TYR A 132 0.58 -3.84 20.02
CA TYR A 132 0.36 -3.77 21.45
C TYR A 132 0.61 -5.12 22.15
N PHE A 133 0.04 -6.21 21.63
CA PHE A 133 0.29 -7.56 22.17
C PHE A 133 1.76 -7.96 22.06
N ALA A 134 2.38 -7.77 20.90
CA ALA A 134 3.81 -8.03 20.74
C ALA A 134 4.65 -7.26 21.78
N THR A 135 4.27 -6.01 22.06
CA THR A 135 4.93 -5.16 23.09
C THR A 135 4.75 -5.69 24.50
N SER A 136 3.58 -6.22 24.82
CA SER A 136 3.30 -6.80 26.14
C SER A 136 4.07 -8.12 26.42
N MET A 137 4.49 -8.84 25.38
CA MET A 137 5.15 -10.15 25.49
C MET A 137 6.69 -10.06 25.64
N GLY A 138 7.25 -8.85 25.65
CA GLY A 138 8.68 -8.61 25.87
C GLY A 138 9.46 -8.16 24.63
N THR A 139 10.67 -7.67 24.86
CA THR A 139 11.48 -6.96 23.85
C THR A 139 11.90 -7.83 22.67
N HIS A 140 12.27 -9.09 22.91
CA HIS A 140 12.65 -10.02 21.84
C HIS A 140 11.48 -10.33 20.90
N THR A 141 10.26 -10.45 21.45
CA THR A 141 9.03 -10.67 20.69
C THR A 141 8.70 -9.48 19.80
N VAL A 142 8.82 -8.25 20.32
CA VAL A 142 8.64 -7.02 19.52
C VAL A 142 9.65 -6.96 18.39
N ALA A 143 10.93 -7.23 18.67
CA ALA A 143 11.97 -7.19 17.65
C ALA A 143 11.70 -8.20 16.53
N ALA A 144 11.29 -9.42 16.88
CA ALA A 144 10.91 -10.45 15.92
C ALA A 144 9.68 -10.03 15.10
N HIS A 145 8.67 -9.47 15.76
CA HIS A 145 7.47 -8.95 15.12
C HIS A 145 7.79 -7.83 14.11
N GLN A 146 8.68 -6.89 14.46
CA GLN A 146 9.09 -5.81 13.57
C GLN A 146 9.78 -6.34 12.30
N VAL A 147 10.72 -7.28 12.42
CA VAL A 147 11.40 -7.88 11.26
C VAL A 147 10.39 -8.55 10.32
N LEU A 148 9.49 -9.37 10.88
CA LEU A 148 8.49 -10.09 10.09
C LEU A 148 7.44 -9.13 9.50
N LEU A 149 7.02 -8.10 10.23
CA LEU A 149 6.04 -7.12 9.74
C LEU A 149 6.59 -6.31 8.56
N GLN A 150 7.86 -5.90 8.60
CA GLN A 150 8.46 -5.12 7.51
C GLN A 150 8.64 -5.96 6.23
N THR A 151 9.10 -7.20 6.38
CA THR A 151 9.21 -8.15 5.26
C THR A 151 7.83 -8.54 4.71
N TYR A 152 6.81 -8.63 5.58
CA TYR A 152 5.42 -8.81 5.17
C TYR A 152 4.91 -7.61 4.37
N ALA A 153 5.10 -6.39 4.87
CA ALA A 153 4.66 -5.16 4.22
C ALA A 153 5.28 -5.02 2.82
N MET A 154 6.59 -5.28 2.70
CA MET A 154 7.30 -5.31 1.42
C MET A 154 6.69 -6.30 0.42
N SER A 155 6.29 -7.48 0.91
CA SER A 155 5.66 -8.52 0.09
C SER A 155 4.21 -8.18 -0.27
N ALA A 156 3.45 -7.58 0.66
CA ALA A 156 2.04 -7.25 0.48
C ALA A 156 1.80 -6.22 -0.63
N VAL A 157 2.75 -5.31 -0.87
CA VAL A 157 2.71 -4.32 -1.95
C VAL A 157 2.51 -4.97 -3.33
N TRP A 158 3.00 -6.19 -3.54
CA TRP A 158 2.86 -6.89 -4.81
C TRP A 158 1.41 -7.29 -5.14
N GLY A 159 0.53 -7.36 -4.16
CA GLY A 159 -0.90 -7.60 -4.38
C GLY A 159 -1.68 -6.36 -4.83
N GLU A 160 -1.13 -5.17 -4.61
CA GLU A 160 -1.81 -3.90 -4.92
C GLU A 160 -2.14 -3.72 -6.41
N PRO A 161 -1.25 -4.04 -7.36
CA PRO A 161 -1.58 -4.00 -8.79
C PRO A 161 -2.79 -4.87 -9.17
N LEU A 162 -3.03 -5.98 -8.47
CA LEU A 162 -4.19 -6.85 -8.72
C LEU A 162 -5.50 -6.16 -8.28
N SER A 163 -5.48 -5.51 -7.11
CA SER A 163 -6.59 -4.69 -6.63
C SER A 163 -6.89 -3.53 -7.59
N GLN A 164 -5.85 -2.81 -8.02
CA GLN A 164 -5.98 -1.69 -8.96
C GLN A 164 -6.48 -2.14 -10.33
N THR A 165 -6.06 -3.31 -10.80
CA THR A 165 -6.57 -3.91 -12.05
C THR A 165 -8.07 -4.23 -11.92
N ALA A 166 -8.51 -4.79 -10.78
CA ALA A 166 -9.94 -4.99 -10.53
C ALA A 166 -10.69 -3.66 -10.57
N GLN A 167 -10.23 -2.64 -9.85
CA GLN A 167 -10.86 -1.32 -9.78
C GLN A 167 -10.91 -0.60 -11.13
N SER A 168 -9.93 -0.81 -12.01
CA SER A 168 -9.84 -0.14 -13.31
C SER A 168 -10.73 -0.81 -14.38
N PHE A 169 -10.78 -2.14 -14.40
CA PHE A 169 -11.44 -2.90 -15.49
C PHE A 169 -12.82 -3.45 -15.13
N MET A 170 -13.07 -3.77 -13.86
CA MET A 170 -14.32 -4.40 -13.44
C MET A 170 -15.56 -3.48 -13.56
N PRO A 171 -15.49 -2.17 -13.27
CA PRO A 171 -16.68 -1.31 -13.33
C PRO A 171 -17.32 -1.27 -14.72
N GLU A 172 -16.52 -1.22 -15.80
CA GLU A 172 -17.04 -1.27 -17.18
C GLU A 172 -17.76 -2.60 -17.47
N LEU A 173 -17.22 -3.72 -16.96
CA LEU A 173 -17.80 -5.04 -17.20
C LEU A 173 -19.09 -5.30 -16.40
N ILE A 174 -19.29 -4.62 -15.26
CA ILE A 174 -20.48 -4.79 -14.40
C ILE A 174 -21.54 -3.74 -14.69
N TYR A 175 -21.16 -2.45 -14.79
CA TYR A 175 -22.06 -1.31 -14.87
C TYR A 175 -21.95 -0.50 -16.17
N GLY A 176 -20.92 -0.76 -16.99
CA GLY A 176 -20.66 0.00 -18.21
C GLY A 176 -21.53 -0.39 -19.39
N VAL A 177 -21.42 0.38 -20.47
CA VAL A 177 -22.15 0.15 -21.74
C VAL A 177 -21.79 -1.21 -22.35
N ASN A 178 -20.53 -1.63 -22.22
CA ASN A 178 -20.02 -2.94 -22.67
C ASN A 178 -20.15 -4.05 -21.61
N ARG A 179 -21.21 -4.01 -20.79
CA ARG A 179 -21.44 -4.93 -19.67
C ARG A 179 -21.34 -6.40 -20.13
N SER A 180 -20.54 -7.18 -19.41
CA SER A 180 -20.40 -8.62 -19.65
C SER A 180 -20.02 -9.35 -18.37
N LEU A 181 -21.03 -9.92 -17.69
CA LEU A 181 -20.82 -10.72 -16.48
C LEU A 181 -19.89 -11.94 -16.70
N PRO A 182 -19.93 -12.66 -17.84
CA PRO A 182 -18.96 -13.71 -18.11
C PRO A 182 -17.52 -13.18 -18.11
N LYS A 183 -17.26 -12.04 -18.76
CA LYS A 183 -15.93 -11.42 -18.77
C LYS A 183 -15.52 -10.93 -17.38
N ALA A 184 -16.45 -10.37 -16.60
CA ALA A 184 -16.19 -9.97 -15.21
C ALA A 184 -15.75 -11.16 -14.34
N ARG A 185 -16.45 -12.31 -14.47
CA ARG A 185 -16.08 -13.55 -13.76
C ARG A 185 -14.74 -14.11 -14.22
N MET A 186 -14.44 -14.05 -15.52
CA MET A 186 -13.13 -14.44 -16.05
C MET A 186 -12.01 -13.56 -15.49
N LEU A 187 -12.22 -12.24 -15.45
CA LEU A 187 -11.26 -11.29 -14.88
C LEU A 187 -11.03 -11.59 -13.39
N LEU A 188 -12.11 -11.75 -12.60
CA LEU A 188 -12.01 -12.12 -11.19
C LEU A 188 -11.23 -13.44 -10.99
N LYS A 189 -11.58 -14.48 -11.76
CA LYS A 189 -10.89 -15.78 -11.68
C LYS A 189 -9.40 -15.65 -12.02
N SER A 190 -9.07 -14.84 -13.04
CA SER A 190 -7.68 -14.58 -13.41
C SER A 190 -6.93 -13.84 -12.30
N LEU A 191 -7.50 -12.77 -11.74
CA LEU A 191 -6.90 -11.99 -10.66
C LEU A 191 -6.68 -12.80 -9.38
N VAL A 192 -7.63 -13.66 -9.01
CA VAL A 192 -7.48 -14.56 -7.86
C VAL A 192 -6.44 -15.65 -8.14
N THR A 193 -6.39 -16.21 -9.35
CA THR A 193 -5.37 -17.22 -9.70
C THR A 193 -3.96 -16.63 -9.71
N ILE A 194 -3.80 -15.43 -10.28
CA ILE A 194 -2.53 -14.70 -10.26
C ILE A 194 -2.17 -14.34 -8.82
N GLY A 195 -3.14 -13.85 -8.03
CA GLY A 195 -2.93 -13.58 -6.60
C GLY A 195 -2.50 -14.81 -5.81
N ALA A 196 -3.08 -15.98 -6.06
CA ALA A 196 -2.73 -17.21 -5.35
C ALA A 196 -1.33 -17.71 -5.72
N THR A 197 -0.99 -17.65 -7.01
CA THR A 197 0.35 -18.04 -7.49
C THR A 197 1.43 -17.09 -6.98
N LEU A 198 1.19 -15.77 -7.06
CA LEU A 198 2.07 -14.74 -6.54
C LEU A 198 2.23 -14.85 -5.02
N GLY A 199 1.11 -15.02 -4.30
CA GLY A 199 1.11 -15.22 -2.85
C GLY A 199 1.92 -16.44 -2.46
N LEU A 200 1.75 -17.58 -3.12
CA LEU A 200 2.54 -18.77 -2.85
C LEU A 200 4.05 -18.52 -3.04
N ILE A 201 4.43 -17.85 -4.14
CA ILE A 201 5.84 -17.50 -4.40
C ILE A 201 6.38 -16.58 -3.30
N LEU A 202 5.65 -15.52 -2.95
CA LEU A 202 6.02 -14.59 -1.90
C LEU A 202 6.06 -15.24 -0.51
N GLY A 203 5.14 -16.16 -0.21
CA GLY A 203 5.15 -16.93 1.02
C GLY A 203 6.38 -17.83 1.11
N ILE A 204 6.72 -18.53 0.02
CA ILE A 204 7.92 -19.38 -0.01
C ILE A 204 9.17 -18.53 0.20
N ILE A 205 9.36 -17.47 -0.58
CA ILE A 205 10.56 -16.62 -0.50
C ILE A 205 10.62 -15.88 0.84
N GLY A 206 9.52 -15.23 1.21
CA GLY A 206 9.38 -14.41 2.41
C GLY A 206 9.59 -15.21 3.69
N THR A 207 9.23 -16.49 3.73
CA THR A 207 9.48 -17.38 4.88
C THR A 207 10.85 -18.05 4.80
N ALA A 208 11.35 -18.39 3.60
CA ALA A 208 12.65 -19.02 3.43
C ALA A 208 13.81 -18.13 3.89
N VAL A 209 13.75 -16.82 3.61
CA VAL A 209 14.84 -15.89 4.00
C VAL A 209 14.99 -15.80 5.53
N PRO A 210 13.95 -15.52 6.34
CA PRO A 210 14.02 -15.59 7.81
C PRO A 210 14.38 -16.97 8.35
N ARG A 211 14.00 -18.06 7.66
CA ARG A 211 14.29 -19.43 8.11
C ARG A 211 15.76 -19.78 7.96
N PHE A 212 16.34 -19.54 6.79
CA PHE A 212 17.68 -20.01 6.41
C PHE A 212 18.76 -18.93 6.56
N PHE A 213 18.41 -17.66 6.43
CA PHE A 213 19.33 -16.53 6.51
C PHE A 213 18.89 -15.44 7.53
N PRO A 214 18.52 -15.81 8.77
CA PRO A 214 18.01 -14.85 9.75
C PRO A 214 19.01 -13.76 10.13
N ASN A 215 20.32 -14.04 10.04
CA ASN A 215 21.39 -13.11 10.36
C ASN A 215 21.45 -11.87 9.45
N ILE A 216 20.75 -11.88 8.31
CA ILE A 216 20.60 -10.69 7.45
C ILE A 216 19.78 -9.61 8.18
N PHE A 217 18.83 -10.03 9.03
CA PHE A 217 17.94 -9.10 9.74
C PHE A 217 18.45 -8.76 11.14
N THR A 218 18.98 -9.75 11.86
CA THR A 218 19.43 -9.54 13.25
C THR A 218 20.48 -10.57 13.65
N PRO A 219 21.52 -10.17 14.41
CA PRO A 219 22.48 -11.10 15.00
C PRO A 219 21.98 -11.72 16.32
N ASP A 220 20.88 -11.24 16.92
CA ASP A 220 20.39 -11.73 18.22
C ASP A 220 19.64 -13.07 18.07
N VAL A 221 20.26 -14.14 18.56
CA VAL A 221 19.73 -15.51 18.54
C VAL A 221 18.35 -15.63 19.18
N LYS A 222 18.04 -14.85 20.24
CA LYS A 222 16.73 -14.90 20.89
C LYS A 222 15.63 -14.36 19.98
N VAL A 223 15.91 -13.28 19.25
CA VAL A 223 14.98 -12.72 18.26
C VAL A 223 14.74 -13.71 17.13
N ILE A 224 15.81 -14.37 16.64
CA ILE A 224 15.71 -15.40 15.60
C ILE A 224 14.80 -16.56 16.04
N GLN A 225 14.95 -17.00 17.29
CA GLN A 225 14.10 -18.07 17.85
C GLN A 225 12.63 -17.65 17.88
N GLU A 226 12.30 -16.43 18.31
CA GLU A 226 10.93 -15.92 18.28
C GLU A 226 10.37 -15.85 16.86
N MET A 227 11.17 -15.40 15.88
CA MET A 227 10.76 -15.40 14.47
C MET A 227 10.43 -16.82 13.97
N HIS A 228 11.26 -17.81 14.33
CA HIS A 228 11.09 -19.20 13.88
C HIS A 228 9.81 -19.86 14.42
N LYS A 229 9.31 -19.44 15.59
CA LYS A 229 8.06 -19.97 16.17
C LYS A 229 6.83 -19.67 15.31
N VAL A 230 6.84 -18.56 14.57
CA VAL A 230 5.68 -18.04 13.85
C VAL A 230 5.81 -18.14 12.32
N LEU A 231 6.79 -18.87 11.80
CA LEU A 231 7.02 -18.97 10.35
C LEU A 231 5.85 -19.60 9.58
N LEU A 232 5.15 -20.56 10.18
CA LEU A 232 3.98 -21.17 9.53
C LEU A 232 2.81 -20.20 9.38
N PRO A 233 2.30 -19.54 10.46
CA PRO A 233 1.25 -18.54 10.29
C PRO A 233 1.70 -17.36 9.43
N TYR A 234 2.99 -16.99 9.49
CA TYR A 234 3.57 -15.97 8.61
C TYR A 234 3.52 -16.36 7.13
N PHE A 235 3.91 -17.59 6.80
CA PHE A 235 3.79 -18.14 5.45
C PHE A 235 2.35 -18.11 4.95
N LEU A 236 1.40 -18.55 5.77
CA LEU A 236 -0.02 -18.56 5.40
C LEU A 236 -0.55 -17.14 5.15
N ALA A 237 -0.16 -16.18 5.99
CA ALA A 237 -0.52 -14.77 5.80
C ALA A 237 0.00 -14.28 4.44
N LEU A 238 1.30 -14.44 4.16
CA LEU A 238 1.89 -14.06 2.87
C LEU A 238 1.24 -14.75 1.66
N ALA A 239 0.94 -16.04 1.79
CA ALA A 239 0.35 -16.83 0.71
C ALA A 239 -1.05 -16.37 0.32
N ILE A 240 -1.84 -15.92 1.30
CA ILE A 240 -3.24 -15.53 1.10
C ILE A 240 -3.37 -14.06 0.69
N THR A 241 -2.49 -13.19 1.18
CA THR A 241 -2.61 -11.72 1.04
C THR A 241 -2.84 -11.22 -0.38
N PRO A 242 -2.08 -11.61 -1.41
CA PRO A 242 -2.31 -11.07 -2.75
C PRO A 242 -3.65 -11.50 -3.36
N SER A 243 -4.16 -12.69 -3.01
CA SER A 243 -5.51 -13.12 -3.41
C SER A 243 -6.59 -12.28 -2.72
N THR A 244 -6.39 -11.98 -1.44
CA THR A 244 -7.29 -11.10 -0.68
C THR A 244 -7.31 -9.69 -1.27
N HIS A 245 -6.17 -9.14 -1.69
CA HIS A 245 -6.13 -7.83 -2.38
C HIS A 245 -6.91 -7.86 -3.70
N SER A 246 -6.83 -8.93 -4.49
CA SER A 246 -7.65 -9.09 -5.71
C SER A 246 -9.16 -9.08 -5.40
N LEU A 247 -9.58 -9.76 -4.33
CA LEU A 247 -10.97 -9.80 -3.89
C LEU A 247 -11.42 -8.44 -3.35
N GLU A 248 -10.60 -7.79 -2.54
CA GLU A 248 -10.82 -6.45 -2.00
C GLU A 248 -11.04 -5.44 -3.12
N GLY A 249 -10.13 -5.38 -4.08
CA GLY A 249 -10.26 -4.51 -5.26
C GLY A 249 -11.51 -4.81 -6.09
N THR A 250 -11.90 -6.09 -6.21
CA THR A 250 -13.13 -6.47 -6.91
C THR A 250 -14.38 -6.01 -6.18
N LEU A 251 -14.42 -6.12 -4.85
CA LEU A 251 -15.54 -5.64 -4.02
C LEU A 251 -15.65 -4.11 -4.08
N LEU A 252 -14.53 -3.40 -4.02
CA LEU A 252 -14.48 -1.95 -4.20
C LEU A 252 -15.01 -1.56 -5.58
N ALA A 253 -14.56 -2.24 -6.64
CA ALA A 253 -14.99 -2.00 -8.01
C ALA A 253 -16.50 -2.30 -8.22
N GLY A 254 -16.99 -3.36 -7.57
CA GLY A 254 -18.39 -3.77 -7.55
C GLY A 254 -19.26 -2.99 -6.56
N ARG A 255 -18.72 -1.95 -5.90
CA ARG A 255 -19.41 -1.14 -4.88
C ARG A 255 -20.07 -1.96 -3.76
N ASP A 256 -19.59 -3.17 -3.47
CA ASP A 256 -20.08 -3.98 -2.36
C ASP A 256 -19.35 -3.60 -1.06
N LEU A 257 -19.51 -2.33 -0.72
CA LEU A 257 -18.75 -1.69 0.35
C LEU A 257 -19.24 -2.09 1.76
N ARG A 258 -20.45 -2.65 1.84
CA ARG A 258 -20.98 -3.18 3.11
C ARG A 258 -20.32 -4.51 3.46
N PHE A 259 -20.18 -5.40 2.47
CA PHE A 259 -19.54 -6.70 2.71
C PHE A 259 -18.08 -6.54 3.15
N ILE A 260 -17.31 -5.68 2.47
CA ILE A 260 -15.92 -5.38 2.87
C ILE A 260 -15.84 -4.80 4.29
N SER A 261 -16.67 -3.81 4.62
CA SER A 261 -16.66 -3.17 5.95
C SER A 261 -17.06 -4.14 7.06
N LEU A 262 -18.07 -4.98 6.83
CA LEU A 262 -18.50 -6.01 7.78
C LEU A 262 -17.43 -7.10 7.96
N SER A 263 -16.84 -7.57 6.86
CA SER A 263 -15.77 -8.57 6.92
C SER A 263 -14.57 -8.05 7.71
N MET A 264 -14.14 -6.82 7.46
CA MET A 264 -12.98 -6.22 8.14
C MET A 264 -13.27 -5.95 9.62
N THR A 265 -14.46 -5.45 9.96
CA THR A 265 -14.89 -5.29 11.36
C THR A 265 -14.99 -6.65 12.07
N GLY A 266 -15.44 -7.69 11.37
CA GLY A 266 -15.46 -9.06 11.89
C GLY A 266 -14.04 -9.56 12.19
N CYS A 267 -13.10 -9.43 11.25
CA CYS A 267 -11.69 -9.76 11.47
C CYS A 267 -11.10 -9.02 12.67
N LEU A 268 -11.40 -7.72 12.81
CA LEU A 268 -10.99 -6.92 13.96
C LEU A 268 -11.55 -7.47 15.28
N ALA A 269 -12.85 -7.75 15.33
CA ALA A 269 -13.50 -8.27 16.53
C ALA A 269 -12.92 -9.64 16.94
N PHE A 270 -12.71 -10.55 15.98
CA PHE A 270 -12.08 -11.84 16.26
C PHE A 270 -10.61 -11.69 16.69
N GLY A 271 -9.85 -10.80 16.05
CA GLY A 271 -8.46 -10.53 16.43
C GLY A 271 -8.31 -9.97 17.84
N ALA A 272 -9.24 -9.09 18.25
CA ALA A 272 -9.25 -8.51 19.58
C ALA A 272 -9.61 -9.53 20.69
N LEU A 273 -10.25 -10.65 20.34
CA LEU A 273 -10.61 -11.72 21.29
C LEU A 273 -9.47 -12.70 21.58
N ILE A 274 -8.38 -12.68 20.79
CA ILE A 274 -7.25 -13.57 21.00
C ILE A 274 -6.39 -13.00 22.13
N PRO A 275 -6.23 -13.71 23.27
CA PRO A 275 -5.35 -13.26 24.33
C PRO A 275 -3.87 -13.28 23.87
N PRO A 276 -3.01 -12.41 24.44
CA PRO A 276 -1.58 -12.39 24.16
C PRO A 276 -0.87 -13.69 24.58
#